data_AF-A0A0Q0XNA0-F1
#
_entry.id   AF-A0A0Q0XNA0-F1
#
_cell.length_a   1.000
_cell.length_b   1.000
_cell.length_c   1.000
_cell.angle_alpha   90.00
_cell.angle_beta   90.00
_cell.angle_gamma   90.00
#
_symmetry.space_group_name_H-M   'P 1'
#
loop_
_entity.id
_entity.type
_entity.pdbx_description
1 polymer ?
#
loop_
_entity_poly.entity_id
_entity_poly.type
_entity_poly.pdbx_seq_one_letter_code
_entity_poly.pdbx_strand_id
1 'polypeptide(L)'
;MKLYLQFGYGMMGHCRHLIENWGSGTVILSPRDMEKNQMNSFVTSLMEINGSVIFDPQFYLPQANHSRLIKHEYWPDDYSTALFNRVEIRRMLEILRDQYNTPFDTPFFILPGKRSSEINDDWYNFYSLIIEVAREMNIHNSVYLTLCLSQEAMRSEDAIHNLLEYLDTWDVDGCYVVPEPSNNSYLVNDPIWIVNLMDLTAGIKLQGKKVVVGYSNHQMLSLGLSKVDAIASGTWLNVRSFNISRFNNPNGEIARKSTWYYCPQALSEYQIPFLDIAQRLGILQDLASAAVFNSNYSNILFAGAQPSSVNFGEKDAFRHYLQCLKIQAEDSVRDTYLETKEHIQLRLNTSEQLTNYFNSSGIRGKNRDFSDYIDTNLAAIDVFHRLRGMVLNHRWPVI
;
A
#
# COMPACT_ATOMS: atom_id res chain seq x y z
N MET A 1 -7.19 -2.54 -10.86
CA MET A 1 -6.84 -2.37 -9.43
C MET A 1 -6.92 -0.89 -9.10
N LYS A 2 -7.50 -0.49 -7.96
CA LYS A 2 -7.58 0.93 -7.56
C LYS A 2 -6.33 1.38 -6.80
N LEU A 3 -6.08 2.69 -6.74
CA LEU A 3 -5.14 3.28 -5.79
C LEU A 3 -5.92 3.99 -4.66
N TYR A 4 -5.67 3.59 -3.42
CA TYR A 4 -6.09 4.31 -2.23
C TYR A 4 -4.96 5.19 -1.69
N LEU A 5 -5.31 6.33 -1.09
CA LEU A 5 -4.35 7.22 -0.46
C LEU A 5 -4.11 6.80 0.99
N GLN A 6 -2.97 6.18 1.27
CA GLN A 6 -2.55 5.82 2.62
C GLN A 6 -2.16 7.09 3.39
N PHE A 7 -2.93 7.45 4.42
CA PHE A 7 -2.70 8.68 5.14
C PHE A 7 -1.40 8.62 5.95
N GLY A 8 -0.69 9.75 5.95
CA GLY A 8 0.57 9.98 6.64
C GLY A 8 0.76 11.46 6.94
N TYR A 9 1.91 11.82 7.52
CA TYR A 9 2.21 13.21 7.87
C TYR A 9 2.08 14.16 6.66
N GLY A 10 1.31 15.24 6.81
CA GLY A 10 1.12 16.28 5.79
C GLY A 10 0.16 15.94 4.65
N MET A 11 -0.56 14.81 4.71
CA MET A 11 -1.37 14.31 3.58
C MET A 11 -2.65 15.10 3.28
N MET A 12 -3.24 15.84 4.23
CA MET A 12 -4.58 16.44 4.05
C MET A 12 -4.71 17.28 2.77
N GLY A 13 -3.77 18.20 2.53
CA GLY A 13 -3.78 19.07 1.34
C GLY A 13 -3.38 18.35 0.05
N HIS A 14 -2.75 17.18 0.14
CA HIS A 14 -2.50 16.31 -1.01
C HIS A 14 -3.76 15.55 -1.38
N CYS A 15 -4.42 14.93 -0.41
CA CYS A 15 -5.65 14.16 -0.63
C CYS A 15 -6.76 15.01 -1.25
N ARG A 16 -7.05 16.19 -0.67
CA ARG A 16 -8.10 17.07 -1.23
C ARG A 16 -7.83 17.42 -2.69
N HIS A 17 -6.61 17.89 -2.96
CA HIS A 17 -6.21 18.31 -4.30
C HIS A 17 -6.24 17.15 -5.32
N LEU A 18 -5.75 15.98 -4.93
CA LEU A 18 -5.74 14.82 -5.83
C LEU A 18 -7.16 14.30 -6.08
N ILE A 19 -7.97 14.16 -5.04
CA ILE A 19 -9.36 13.66 -5.16
C ILE A 19 -10.21 14.62 -6.00
N GLU A 20 -10.09 15.92 -5.77
CA GLU A 20 -10.77 16.94 -6.59
C GLU A 20 -10.38 16.81 -8.07
N ASN A 21 -9.08 16.67 -8.36
CA ASN A 21 -8.60 16.48 -9.73
C ASN A 21 -8.99 15.13 -10.34
N TRP A 22 -9.16 14.08 -9.52
CA TRP A 22 -9.60 12.76 -9.96
C TRP A 22 -11.12 12.65 -10.10
N GLY A 23 -11.87 13.60 -9.55
CA GLY A 23 -13.33 13.58 -9.44
C GLY A 23 -13.89 12.62 -8.39
N SER A 24 -13.09 11.66 -7.91
CA SER A 24 -13.38 10.79 -6.76
C SER A 24 -12.10 10.09 -6.28
N GLY A 25 -12.14 9.53 -5.07
CA GLY A 25 -11.05 8.70 -4.56
C GLY A 25 -11.29 8.24 -3.13
N THR A 26 -10.39 7.41 -2.61
CA THR A 26 -10.51 6.84 -1.26
C THR A 26 -9.25 7.08 -0.46
N VAL A 27 -9.41 7.54 0.79
CA VAL A 27 -8.31 7.76 1.74
C VAL A 27 -8.41 6.78 2.90
N ILE A 28 -7.31 6.09 3.22
CA ILE A 28 -7.20 5.26 4.43
C ILE A 28 -6.69 6.15 5.56
N LEU A 29 -7.56 6.47 6.53
CA LEU A 29 -7.24 7.33 7.67
C LEU A 29 -6.26 6.64 8.62
N SER A 30 -5.43 7.44 9.28
CA SER A 30 -4.35 6.97 10.16
C SER A 30 -4.48 7.60 11.55
N PRO A 31 -4.96 6.86 12.58
CA PRO A 31 -4.98 7.32 13.97
C PRO A 31 -3.58 7.64 14.52
N ARG A 32 -2.53 7.03 13.95
CA ARG A 32 -1.16 7.42 14.25
C ARG A 32 -0.83 8.84 13.79
N ASP A 33 -1.42 9.30 12.68
CA ASP A 33 -1.08 10.60 12.06
C ASP A 33 -2.12 11.70 12.25
N MET A 34 -3.31 11.38 12.78
CA MET A 34 -4.42 12.33 12.95
C MET A 34 -5.10 12.15 14.30
N GLU A 35 -5.47 13.26 14.94
CA GLU A 35 -6.38 13.24 16.07
C GLU A 35 -7.83 13.12 15.58
N LYS A 36 -8.74 12.63 16.43
CA LYS A 36 -10.16 12.43 16.08
C LYS A 36 -10.83 13.72 15.53
N ASN A 37 -10.60 14.86 16.17
CA ASN A 37 -11.15 16.14 15.69
C ASN A 37 -10.60 16.54 14.30
N GLN A 38 -9.34 16.22 14.02
CA GLN A 38 -8.76 16.44 12.70
C GLN A 38 -9.37 15.51 11.66
N MET A 39 -9.67 14.26 12.01
CA MET A 39 -10.37 13.32 11.14
C MET A 39 -11.76 13.83 10.79
N ASN A 40 -12.58 14.22 11.77
CA ASN A 40 -13.94 14.71 11.53
C ASN A 40 -13.99 15.84 10.48
N SER A 41 -13.16 16.88 10.69
CA SER A 41 -13.09 18.02 9.76
C SER A 41 -12.55 17.61 8.39
N PHE A 42 -11.59 16.69 8.35
CA PHE A 42 -11.00 16.23 7.11
C PHE A 42 -11.98 15.37 6.28
N VAL A 43 -12.68 14.42 6.91
CA VAL A 43 -13.69 13.56 6.28
C VAL A 43 -14.80 14.40 5.67
N THR A 44 -15.32 15.37 6.41
CA THR A 44 -16.35 16.32 5.91
C THR A 44 -15.87 17.01 4.63
N SER A 45 -14.63 17.55 4.64
CA SER A 45 -14.06 18.22 3.47
C SER A 45 -13.78 17.30 2.28
N LEU A 46 -13.63 15.99 2.50
CA LEU A 46 -13.46 15.01 1.41
C LEU A 46 -14.80 14.63 0.79
N MET A 47 -15.84 14.44 1.60
CA MET A 47 -17.18 14.10 1.11
C MET A 47 -17.73 15.18 0.17
N GLU A 48 -17.44 16.46 0.45
CA GLU A 48 -17.80 17.60 -0.41
C GLU A 48 -17.23 17.53 -1.85
N ILE A 49 -16.14 16.78 -2.04
CA ILE A 49 -15.45 16.60 -3.32
C ILE A 49 -15.53 15.14 -3.82
N ASN A 50 -16.60 14.41 -3.47
CA ASN A 50 -16.81 13.01 -3.83
C ASN A 50 -15.69 12.06 -3.39
N GLY A 51 -14.99 12.41 -2.31
CA GLY A 51 -14.04 11.56 -1.62
C GLY A 51 -14.74 10.58 -0.68
N SER A 52 -14.18 9.39 -0.55
CA SER A 52 -14.55 8.37 0.43
C SER A 52 -13.40 8.12 1.40
N VAL A 53 -13.71 7.57 2.57
CA VAL A 53 -12.69 7.23 3.56
C VAL A 53 -12.88 5.81 4.06
N ILE A 54 -11.78 5.20 4.48
CA ILE A 54 -11.75 3.95 5.24
C ILE A 54 -10.92 4.23 6.48
N PHE A 55 -11.27 3.60 7.60
CA PHE A 55 -10.54 3.73 8.85
C PHE A 55 -9.70 2.49 9.11
N ASP A 56 -8.37 2.65 9.17
CA ASP A 56 -7.44 1.62 9.62
C ASP A 56 -7.18 1.82 11.13
N PRO A 57 -7.58 0.88 12.02
CA PRO A 57 -7.33 1.00 13.46
C PRO A 57 -5.85 1.04 13.84
N GLN A 58 -4.97 0.57 12.95
CA GLN A 58 -3.51 0.52 13.14
C GLN A 58 -3.07 -0.19 14.42
N PHE A 59 -3.80 -1.24 14.80
CA PHE A 59 -3.56 -2.01 16.02
C PHE A 59 -2.43 -3.05 15.87
N TYR A 60 -1.46 -2.78 14.99
CA TYR A 60 -0.41 -3.73 14.59
C TYR A 60 0.58 -4.04 15.70
N LEU A 61 0.92 -3.02 16.49
CA LEU A 61 1.80 -3.16 17.66
C LEU A 61 0.99 -2.74 18.88
N PRO A 62 0.35 -3.67 19.59
CA PRO A 62 -0.49 -3.27 20.71
C PRO A 62 0.25 -2.64 21.88
N GLN A 63 1.55 -2.95 22.03
CA GLN A 63 2.47 -2.31 22.97
C GLN A 63 3.08 -1.00 22.42
N ALA A 64 2.52 -0.45 21.34
CA ALA A 64 2.94 0.83 20.78
C ALA A 64 2.91 1.91 21.86
N ASN A 65 3.88 2.83 21.80
CA ASN A 65 3.93 3.99 22.69
C ASN A 65 3.79 5.33 21.94
N HIS A 66 3.44 5.30 20.65
CA HIS A 66 3.27 6.51 19.86
C HIS A 66 2.15 7.39 20.44
N SER A 67 2.53 8.55 20.95
CA SER A 67 1.68 9.41 21.79
C SER A 67 0.33 9.80 21.19
N ARG A 68 0.19 9.88 19.87
CA ARG A 68 -1.10 10.16 19.23
C ARG A 68 -1.98 8.92 19.11
N LEU A 69 -1.37 7.78 18.77
CA LEU A 69 -2.09 6.54 18.46
C LEU A 69 -2.78 5.99 19.71
N ILE A 70 -2.04 5.94 20.82
CA ILE A 70 -2.53 5.41 22.10
C ILE A 70 -3.53 6.32 22.80
N LYS A 71 -3.76 7.54 22.30
CA LYS A 71 -4.76 8.48 22.87
C LYS A 71 -6.16 8.28 22.31
N HIS A 72 -6.32 7.44 21.28
CA HIS A 72 -7.64 7.12 20.76
C HIS A 72 -8.36 6.18 21.73
N GLU A 73 -9.64 6.46 22.02
CA GLU A 73 -10.41 5.77 23.07
C GLU A 73 -10.55 4.25 22.92
N TYR A 74 -10.42 3.73 21.70
CA TYR A 74 -10.46 2.29 21.43
C TYR A 74 -9.16 1.59 21.83
N TRP A 75 -8.06 2.33 22.02
CA TRP A 75 -6.79 1.76 22.42
C TRP A 75 -6.88 1.31 23.90
N PRO A 76 -6.48 0.07 24.24
CA PRO A 76 -6.58 -0.44 25.61
C PRO A 76 -5.47 0.13 26.50
N ASP A 77 -5.81 0.38 27.77
CA ASP A 77 -4.87 0.85 28.80
C ASP A 77 -3.92 -0.26 29.31
N ASP A 78 -4.42 -1.51 29.44
CA ASP A 78 -3.63 -2.69 29.79
C ASP A 78 -3.78 -3.80 28.75
N TYR A 79 -2.69 -4.05 28.04
CA TYR A 79 -2.64 -5.03 26.96
C TYR A 79 -2.61 -6.49 27.42
N SER A 80 -2.01 -6.76 28.58
CA SER A 80 -1.64 -8.12 29.01
C SER A 80 -2.84 -9.06 29.18
N THR A 81 -4.03 -8.48 29.40
CA THR A 81 -5.30 -9.19 29.62
C THR A 81 -6.40 -8.84 28.62
N ALA A 82 -6.29 -7.71 27.89
CA ALA A 82 -7.37 -7.20 27.03
C ALA A 82 -7.58 -8.00 25.73
N LEU A 83 -6.54 -8.59 25.14
CA LEU A 83 -6.65 -9.21 23.80
C LEU A 83 -7.28 -10.60 23.74
N PHE A 84 -7.46 -11.24 24.88
CA PHE A 84 -8.17 -12.53 24.97
C PHE A 84 -9.48 -12.39 25.73
N ASN A 85 -9.87 -11.16 26.08
CA ASN A 85 -11.10 -10.88 26.77
C ASN A 85 -12.15 -10.38 25.78
N ARG A 86 -13.19 -11.19 25.59
CA ARG A 86 -14.36 -10.87 24.77
C ARG A 86 -14.99 -9.50 25.12
N VAL A 87 -14.99 -9.11 26.39
CA VAL A 87 -15.56 -7.83 26.85
C VAL A 87 -14.76 -6.64 26.32
N GLU A 88 -13.43 -6.70 26.40
CA GLU A 88 -12.56 -5.63 25.89
C GLU A 88 -12.56 -5.57 24.36
N ILE A 89 -12.58 -6.72 23.69
CA ILE A 89 -12.74 -6.77 22.22
C ILE A 89 -14.05 -6.11 21.82
N ARG A 90 -15.16 -6.46 22.48
CA ARG A 90 -16.47 -5.85 22.23
C ARG A 90 -16.42 -4.33 22.44
N ARG A 91 -15.86 -3.85 23.56
CA ARG A 91 -15.68 -2.42 23.84
C ARG A 91 -14.89 -1.71 22.72
N MET A 92 -13.76 -2.28 22.32
CA MET A 92 -12.91 -1.74 21.26
C MET A 92 -13.68 -1.65 19.93
N LEU A 93 -14.40 -2.71 19.55
CA LEU A 93 -15.19 -2.75 18.32
C LEU A 93 -16.37 -1.75 18.37
N GLU A 94 -17.05 -1.61 19.51
CA GLU A 94 -18.12 -0.61 19.70
C GLU A 94 -17.60 0.80 19.47
N ILE A 95 -16.47 1.16 20.09
CA ILE A 95 -15.84 2.48 19.92
C ILE A 95 -15.43 2.68 18.46
N LEU A 96 -14.80 1.69 17.83
CA LEU A 96 -14.41 1.76 16.41
C LEU A 96 -15.61 1.94 15.48
N ARG A 97 -16.75 1.31 15.76
CA ARG A 97 -17.99 1.47 14.99
C ARG A 97 -18.59 2.85 15.21
N ASP A 98 -18.85 3.19 16.46
CA ASP A 98 -19.69 4.34 16.82
C ASP A 98 -18.97 5.67 16.68
N GLN A 99 -17.64 5.68 16.76
CA GLN A 99 -16.84 6.91 16.71
C GLN A 99 -16.05 7.11 15.43
N TYR A 100 -15.87 6.08 14.62
CA TYR A 100 -15.08 6.14 13.38
C TYR A 100 -15.86 5.63 12.18
N ASN A 101 -16.22 4.35 12.12
CA ASN A 101 -16.81 3.77 10.89
C ASN A 101 -18.17 4.39 10.55
N THR A 102 -19.12 4.39 11.48
CA THR A 102 -20.47 4.95 11.24
C THR A 102 -20.44 6.45 10.97
N PRO A 103 -19.75 7.30 11.78
CA PRO A 103 -19.68 8.73 11.50
C PRO A 103 -18.93 9.09 10.21
N PHE A 104 -18.01 8.25 9.76
CA PHE A 104 -17.22 8.49 8.54
C PHE A 104 -17.81 7.82 7.29
N ASP A 105 -18.95 7.13 7.43
CA ASP A 105 -19.63 6.40 6.35
C ASP A 105 -18.65 5.52 5.55
N THR A 106 -17.84 4.74 6.29
CA THR A 106 -16.83 3.88 5.67
C THR A 106 -17.50 2.74 4.89
N PRO A 107 -17.02 2.39 3.68
CA PRO A 107 -17.66 1.36 2.85
C PRO A 107 -17.52 -0.06 3.42
N PHE A 108 -16.55 -0.27 4.31
CA PHE A 108 -16.33 -1.52 5.03
C PHE A 108 -15.58 -1.25 6.33
N PHE A 109 -15.75 -2.14 7.29
CA PHE A 109 -15.10 -2.08 8.60
C PHE A 109 -13.83 -2.92 8.60
N ILE A 110 -12.69 -2.31 8.93
CA ILE A 110 -11.43 -3.05 9.13
C ILE A 110 -11.33 -3.50 10.58
N LEU A 111 -11.30 -4.81 10.81
CA LEU A 111 -11.09 -5.39 12.14
C LEU A 111 -9.68 -5.08 12.64
N PRO A 112 -9.49 -4.71 13.92
CA PRO A 112 -8.16 -4.52 14.48
C PRO A 112 -7.37 -5.83 14.44
N GLY A 113 -6.08 -5.75 14.10
CA GLY A 113 -5.21 -6.91 14.00
C GLY A 113 -3.78 -6.59 14.37
N LYS A 114 -3.10 -7.56 14.99
CA LYS A 114 -1.70 -7.46 15.42
C LYS A 114 -0.74 -7.98 14.35
N ARG A 115 0.47 -7.42 14.33
CA ARG A 115 1.59 -7.94 13.54
C ARG A 115 1.87 -9.38 13.97
N SER A 116 1.85 -10.28 13.00
CA SER A 116 1.96 -11.71 13.20
C SER A 116 3.23 -12.24 12.53
N SER A 117 4.09 -12.88 13.31
CA SER A 117 5.30 -13.54 12.81
C SER A 117 5.11 -15.04 12.58
N GLU A 118 4.06 -15.61 13.17
CA GLU A 118 3.70 -17.02 13.05
C GLU A 118 2.19 -17.13 12.81
N ILE A 119 1.79 -18.12 12.01
CA ILE A 119 0.40 -18.44 11.70
C ILE A 119 0.13 -19.86 12.24
N ASN A 120 -0.42 -19.91 13.44
CA ASN A 120 -0.66 -21.13 14.22
C ASN A 120 -2.05 -21.08 14.89
N ASP A 121 -2.36 -22.06 15.74
CA ASP A 121 -3.66 -22.15 16.41
C ASP A 121 -3.96 -20.94 17.31
N ASP A 122 -2.95 -20.35 17.97
CA ASP A 122 -3.15 -19.14 18.79
C ASP A 122 -3.52 -17.93 17.93
N TRP A 123 -2.90 -17.81 16.75
CA TRP A 123 -3.26 -16.81 15.75
C TRP A 123 -4.72 -17.01 15.28
N TYR A 124 -5.08 -18.25 14.96
CA TYR A 124 -6.43 -18.63 14.55
C TYR A 124 -7.47 -18.31 15.63
N ASN A 125 -7.22 -18.70 16.88
CA ASN A 125 -8.13 -18.50 18.00
C ASN A 125 -8.34 -17.00 18.28
N PHE A 126 -7.27 -16.21 18.21
CA PHE A 126 -7.35 -14.75 18.40
C PHE A 126 -8.25 -14.08 17.36
N TYR A 127 -8.03 -14.35 16.07
CA TYR A 127 -8.84 -13.74 15.02
C TYR A 127 -10.26 -14.30 14.97
N SER A 128 -10.45 -15.59 15.26
CA SER A 128 -11.77 -16.20 15.39
C SER A 128 -12.62 -15.51 16.45
N LEU A 129 -12.03 -15.20 17.61
CA LEU A 129 -12.73 -14.47 18.68
C LEU A 129 -13.14 -13.05 18.24
N ILE A 130 -12.25 -12.31 17.56
CA ILE A 130 -12.58 -10.96 17.07
C ILE A 130 -13.70 -11.01 16.03
N ILE A 131 -13.63 -11.95 15.08
CA ILE A 131 -14.63 -12.13 14.02
C ILE A 131 -15.98 -12.54 14.62
N GLU A 132 -15.99 -13.45 15.59
CA GLU A 132 -17.20 -13.88 16.28
C GLU A 132 -17.89 -12.72 17.00
N VAL A 133 -17.14 -11.93 17.76
CA VAL A 133 -17.67 -10.75 18.46
C VAL A 133 -18.19 -9.71 17.47
N ALA A 134 -17.46 -9.45 16.39
CA ALA A 134 -17.88 -8.56 15.31
C ALA A 134 -19.21 -9.00 14.67
N ARG A 135 -19.38 -10.31 14.45
CA ARG A 135 -20.60 -10.90 13.88
C ARG A 135 -21.79 -10.78 14.85
N GLU A 136 -21.60 -11.12 16.12
CA GLU A 136 -22.65 -10.98 17.14
C GLU A 136 -23.17 -9.54 17.27
N MET A 137 -22.28 -8.57 17.04
CA MET A 137 -22.62 -7.15 17.08
C MET A 137 -23.28 -6.64 15.81
N ASN A 138 -23.30 -7.43 14.73
CA ASN A 138 -23.58 -6.95 13.37
C ASN A 138 -22.77 -5.68 13.07
N ILE A 139 -21.44 -5.75 13.27
CA ILE A 139 -20.58 -4.56 13.36
C ILE A 139 -20.68 -3.66 12.13
N HIS A 140 -20.86 -4.25 10.96
CA HIS A 140 -20.96 -3.59 9.66
C HIS A 140 -21.49 -4.58 8.61
N ASN A 141 -22.04 -4.06 7.50
CA ASN A 141 -22.51 -4.88 6.38
C ASN A 141 -21.38 -5.52 5.56
N SER A 142 -20.17 -5.02 5.72
CA SER A 142 -18.97 -5.54 5.04
C SER A 142 -17.77 -5.41 5.97
N VAL A 143 -17.08 -6.52 6.23
CA VAL A 143 -16.03 -6.63 7.26
C VAL A 143 -14.76 -7.19 6.65
N TYR A 144 -13.65 -6.46 6.86
CA TYR A 144 -12.34 -6.83 6.36
C TYR A 144 -11.42 -7.21 7.51
N LEU A 145 -10.73 -8.33 7.36
CA LEU A 145 -9.74 -8.81 8.31
C LEU A 145 -8.39 -8.10 8.10
N THR A 146 -7.80 -7.56 9.15
CA THR A 146 -6.40 -7.08 9.09
C THR A 146 -5.44 -8.25 9.08
N LEU A 147 -4.63 -8.35 8.03
CA LEU A 147 -3.52 -9.31 7.91
C LEU A 147 -2.20 -8.55 7.94
N CYS A 148 -1.74 -8.17 9.14
CA CYS A 148 -0.41 -7.58 9.32
C CYS A 148 0.62 -8.68 9.53
N LEU A 149 1.41 -8.95 8.48
CA LEU A 149 2.32 -10.09 8.43
C LEU A 149 3.75 -9.58 8.49
N SER A 150 4.56 -10.18 9.37
CA SER A 150 5.98 -9.84 9.44
C SER A 150 6.77 -10.35 8.24
N GLN A 151 8.01 -9.90 8.11
CA GLN A 151 8.93 -10.44 7.11
C GLN A 151 9.14 -11.96 7.26
N GLU A 152 9.10 -12.50 8.49
CA GLU A 152 9.24 -13.94 8.76
C GLU A 152 8.03 -14.72 8.23
N ALA A 153 6.82 -14.27 8.55
CA ALA A 153 5.59 -14.88 8.04
C ALA A 153 5.52 -14.79 6.51
N MET A 154 5.86 -13.63 5.94
CA MET A 154 5.85 -13.41 4.49
C MET A 154 6.88 -14.27 3.72
N ARG A 155 7.91 -14.79 4.37
CA ARG A 155 8.90 -15.68 3.76
C ARG A 155 8.58 -17.18 3.95
N SER A 156 7.57 -17.50 4.73
CA SER A 156 7.18 -18.88 5.02
C SER A 156 5.99 -19.30 4.16
N GLU A 157 6.22 -20.24 3.22
CA GLU A 157 5.16 -20.82 2.39
C GLU A 157 4.10 -21.53 3.27
N ASP A 158 4.53 -22.27 4.29
CA ASP A 158 3.64 -22.92 5.26
C ASP A 158 2.75 -21.91 5.98
N ALA A 159 3.29 -20.74 6.35
CA ALA A 159 2.51 -19.69 7.01
C ALA A 159 1.44 -19.12 6.08
N ILE A 160 1.76 -18.92 4.79
CA ILE A 160 0.78 -18.46 3.79
C ILE A 160 -0.29 -19.53 3.55
N HIS A 161 0.11 -20.80 3.46
CA HIS A 161 -0.82 -21.92 3.30
C HIS A 161 -1.80 -22.02 4.47
N ASN A 162 -1.29 -22.09 5.71
CA ASN A 162 -2.12 -22.14 6.92
C ASN A 162 -3.06 -20.93 7.03
N LEU A 163 -2.58 -19.73 6.66
CA LEU A 163 -3.40 -18.53 6.67
C LEU A 163 -4.60 -18.68 5.72
N LEU A 164 -4.35 -19.15 4.49
CA LEU A 164 -5.41 -19.36 3.50
C LEU A 164 -6.42 -20.43 3.94
N GLU A 165 -5.95 -21.51 4.58
CA GLU A 165 -6.84 -22.54 5.14
C GLU A 165 -7.73 -21.97 6.25
N TYR A 166 -7.16 -21.21 7.18
CA TYR A 166 -7.92 -20.55 8.24
C TYR A 166 -8.93 -19.53 7.70
N LEU A 167 -8.52 -18.74 6.71
CA LEU A 167 -9.36 -17.74 6.09
C LEU A 167 -10.59 -18.35 5.39
N ASP A 168 -10.46 -19.56 4.85
CA ASP A 168 -11.57 -20.29 4.21
C ASP A 168 -12.69 -20.61 5.23
N THR A 169 -12.33 -20.76 6.51
CA THR A 169 -13.30 -21.01 7.60
C THR A 169 -14.01 -19.75 8.09
N TRP A 170 -13.52 -18.56 7.73
CA TRP A 170 -14.03 -17.30 8.23
C TRP A 170 -14.96 -16.59 7.24
N ASP A 171 -16.16 -16.29 7.72
CA ASP A 171 -17.13 -15.47 7.00
C ASP A 171 -16.80 -13.98 7.22
N VAL A 172 -15.88 -13.49 6.39
CA VAL A 172 -15.48 -12.09 6.21
C VAL A 172 -15.47 -11.76 4.72
N ASP A 173 -15.79 -10.53 4.36
CA ASP A 173 -15.93 -10.08 2.97
C ASP A 173 -14.58 -9.79 2.29
N GLY A 174 -13.54 -9.53 3.08
CA GLY A 174 -12.24 -9.16 2.54
C GLY A 174 -11.11 -9.17 3.55
N CYS A 175 -9.93 -8.81 3.05
CA CYS A 175 -8.73 -8.64 3.84
C CYS A 175 -8.06 -7.31 3.52
N TYR A 176 -7.59 -6.64 4.57
CA TYR A 176 -6.64 -5.55 4.49
C TYR A 176 -5.25 -6.09 4.84
N VAL A 177 -4.43 -6.29 3.83
CA VAL A 177 -3.12 -6.94 3.93
C VAL A 177 -2.05 -5.88 4.14
N VAL A 178 -1.22 -6.04 5.17
CA VAL A 178 -0.11 -5.16 5.51
C VAL A 178 1.15 -6.00 5.61
N PRO A 179 1.84 -6.23 4.48
CA PRO A 179 3.00 -7.10 4.44
C PRO A 179 4.25 -6.29 4.81
N GLU A 180 4.94 -6.71 5.86
CA GLU A 180 6.23 -6.13 6.24
C GLU A 180 7.31 -6.60 5.27
N PRO A 181 8.03 -5.68 4.60
CA PRO A 181 9.09 -6.02 3.66
C PRO A 181 10.29 -6.63 4.39
N SER A 182 11.03 -7.50 3.71
CA SER A 182 12.32 -7.97 4.21
C SER A 182 13.28 -6.80 4.45
N ASN A 183 13.97 -6.81 5.58
CA ASN A 183 14.98 -5.80 5.96
C ASN A 183 14.46 -4.34 6.00
N ASN A 184 13.15 -4.12 6.19
CA ASN A 184 12.54 -2.77 6.15
C ASN A 184 12.83 -2.02 4.83
N SER A 185 13.01 -2.75 3.74
CA SER A 185 13.37 -2.19 2.45
C SER A 185 12.21 -1.42 1.80
N TYR A 186 12.55 -0.39 1.00
CA TYR A 186 11.55 0.30 0.19
C TYR A 186 11.12 -0.58 -0.99
N LEU A 187 12.09 -1.11 -1.72
CA LEU A 187 11.91 -2.10 -2.78
C LEU A 187 12.46 -3.43 -2.28
N VAL A 188 11.68 -4.50 -2.45
CA VAL A 188 11.98 -5.84 -1.92
C VAL A 188 12.77 -6.61 -2.97
N ASN A 189 13.96 -7.08 -2.60
CA ASN A 189 14.82 -7.90 -3.45
C ASN A 189 14.67 -9.41 -3.22
N ASP A 190 13.81 -9.82 -2.27
CA ASP A 190 13.52 -11.21 -1.96
C ASP A 190 12.38 -11.75 -2.85
N PRO A 191 12.66 -12.65 -3.82
CA PRO A 191 11.62 -13.14 -4.73
C PRO A 191 10.61 -14.04 -4.01
N ILE A 192 10.99 -14.74 -2.95
CA ILE A 192 10.07 -15.60 -2.17
C ILE A 192 9.01 -14.74 -1.50
N TRP A 193 9.41 -13.60 -0.94
CA TRP A 193 8.48 -12.65 -0.34
C TRP A 193 7.43 -12.15 -1.35
N ILE A 194 7.85 -11.85 -2.58
CA ILE A 194 6.94 -11.38 -3.64
C ILE A 194 6.01 -12.51 -4.08
N VAL A 195 6.52 -13.73 -4.31
CA VAL A 195 5.71 -14.91 -4.64
C VAL A 195 4.65 -15.14 -3.59
N ASN A 196 5.03 -15.11 -2.31
CA ASN A 196 4.13 -15.35 -1.19
C ASN A 196 3.05 -14.26 -1.07
N LEU A 197 3.38 -13.00 -1.33
CA LEU A 197 2.37 -11.93 -1.39
C LEU A 197 1.40 -12.13 -2.55
N MET A 198 1.90 -12.50 -3.73
CA MET A 198 1.06 -12.82 -4.89
C MET A 198 0.17 -14.03 -4.60
N ASP A 199 0.71 -15.09 -3.99
CA ASP A 199 -0.01 -16.32 -3.66
C ASP A 199 -1.10 -16.08 -2.62
N LEU A 200 -0.76 -15.38 -1.53
CA LEU A 200 -1.71 -14.95 -0.50
C LEU A 200 -2.87 -14.16 -1.11
N THR A 201 -2.55 -13.10 -1.86
CA THR A 201 -3.59 -12.23 -2.43
C THR A 201 -4.44 -12.96 -3.46
N ALA A 202 -3.87 -13.83 -4.28
CA ALA A 202 -4.63 -14.67 -5.22
C ALA A 202 -5.50 -15.69 -4.50
N GLY A 203 -5.00 -16.33 -3.44
CA GLY A 203 -5.75 -17.27 -2.62
C GLY A 203 -6.99 -16.63 -1.99
N ILE A 204 -6.83 -15.44 -1.40
CA ILE A 204 -7.96 -14.67 -0.85
C ILE A 204 -9.00 -14.35 -1.93
N LYS A 205 -8.55 -13.91 -3.12
CA LYS A 205 -9.42 -13.61 -4.26
C LYS A 205 -10.14 -14.83 -4.80
N LEU A 206 -9.48 -15.99 -4.83
CA LEU A 206 -10.07 -17.26 -5.25
C LEU A 206 -11.14 -17.78 -4.28
N GLN A 207 -11.08 -17.39 -3.01
CA GLN A 207 -12.14 -17.60 -2.01
C GLN A 207 -13.31 -16.61 -2.15
N GLY A 208 -13.32 -15.77 -3.19
CA GLY A 208 -14.38 -14.78 -3.45
C GLY A 208 -14.33 -13.53 -2.57
N LYS A 209 -13.25 -13.36 -1.79
CA LYS A 209 -13.07 -12.24 -0.88
C LYS A 209 -12.40 -11.05 -1.57
N LYS A 210 -12.55 -9.86 -1.00
CA LYS A 210 -11.89 -8.63 -1.47
C LYS A 210 -10.50 -8.45 -0.86
N VAL A 211 -9.59 -7.80 -1.59
CA VAL A 211 -8.22 -7.58 -1.11
C VAL A 211 -7.81 -6.12 -1.29
N VAL A 212 -7.37 -5.50 -0.20
CA VAL A 212 -6.70 -4.20 -0.20
C VAL A 212 -5.31 -4.39 0.39
N VAL A 213 -4.26 -3.97 -0.30
CA VAL A 213 -2.88 -4.05 0.20
C VAL A 213 -2.41 -2.67 0.64
N GLY A 214 -2.20 -2.50 1.94
CA GLY A 214 -1.67 -1.28 2.55
C GLY A 214 -0.20 -1.05 2.23
N TYR A 215 0.29 0.17 2.50
CA TYR A 215 1.73 0.49 2.48
C TYR A 215 2.50 0.02 1.23
N SER A 216 1.89 0.21 0.07
CA SER A 216 2.39 -0.23 -1.23
C SER A 216 3.14 0.86 -1.97
N ASN A 217 4.02 0.45 -2.88
CA ASN A 217 4.70 1.32 -3.85
C ASN A 217 4.54 0.73 -5.27
N HIS A 218 5.26 1.28 -6.24
CA HIS A 218 5.17 0.85 -7.63
C HIS A 218 5.61 -0.61 -7.88
N GLN A 219 6.36 -1.25 -6.99
CA GLN A 219 6.66 -2.68 -7.10
C GLN A 219 5.40 -3.54 -7.00
N MET A 220 4.42 -3.12 -6.20
CA MET A 220 3.16 -3.83 -5.95
C MET A 220 2.17 -3.69 -7.13
N LEU A 221 2.57 -3.04 -8.23
CA LEU A 221 1.83 -3.08 -9.49
C LEU A 221 1.71 -4.51 -10.06
N SER A 222 2.63 -5.41 -9.69
CA SER A 222 2.60 -6.83 -10.03
C SER A 222 1.40 -7.57 -9.43
N LEU A 223 0.79 -7.04 -8.35
CA LEU A 223 -0.43 -7.59 -7.75
C LEU A 223 -1.68 -7.43 -8.64
N GLY A 224 -1.55 -6.75 -9.79
CA GLY A 224 -2.53 -6.89 -10.87
C GLY A 224 -2.75 -8.35 -11.28
N LEU A 225 -1.72 -9.19 -11.20
CA LEU A 225 -1.80 -10.63 -11.53
C LEU A 225 -2.66 -11.45 -10.57
N SER A 226 -2.89 -10.97 -9.35
CA SER A 226 -3.79 -11.59 -8.39
C SER A 226 -5.16 -10.91 -8.34
N LYS A 227 -5.42 -9.89 -9.19
CA LYS A 227 -6.63 -9.05 -9.18
C LYS A 227 -6.94 -8.44 -7.81
N VAL A 228 -5.90 -7.96 -7.13
CA VAL A 228 -6.08 -7.13 -5.94
C VAL A 228 -7.03 -5.96 -6.26
N ASP A 229 -8.01 -5.72 -5.38
CA ASP A 229 -9.03 -4.70 -5.61
C ASP A 229 -8.43 -3.30 -5.47
N ALA A 230 -7.54 -3.09 -4.50
CA ALA A 230 -6.78 -1.85 -4.36
C ALA A 230 -5.40 -2.03 -3.70
N ILE A 231 -4.43 -1.20 -4.11
CA ILE A 231 -3.21 -0.95 -3.34
C ILE A 231 -3.32 0.43 -2.69
N ALA A 232 -2.64 0.65 -1.56
CA ALA A 232 -2.64 1.93 -0.88
C ALA A 232 -1.23 2.51 -0.72
N SER A 233 -1.05 3.77 -1.11
CA SER A 233 0.25 4.46 -1.06
C SER A 233 0.08 5.89 -0.57
N GLY A 234 1.14 6.48 -0.01
CA GLY A 234 1.15 7.88 0.40
C GLY A 234 2.39 8.64 -0.04
N THR A 235 2.66 9.77 0.61
CA THR A 235 3.74 10.70 0.23
C THR A 235 5.11 10.24 0.67
N TRP A 236 5.27 9.87 1.94
CA TRP A 236 6.54 9.46 2.53
C TRP A 236 6.81 7.96 2.35
N LEU A 237 8.08 7.55 2.32
CA LEU A 237 8.42 6.13 2.14
C LEU A 237 7.77 5.21 3.19
N ASN A 238 7.59 5.68 4.42
CA ASN A 238 6.96 4.91 5.51
C ASN A 238 5.42 4.75 5.40
N VAL A 239 4.79 5.33 4.37
CA VAL A 239 3.42 5.05 3.92
C VAL A 239 3.40 4.40 2.53
N ARG A 240 4.58 4.04 1.99
CA ARG A 240 4.77 3.30 0.73
C ARG A 240 5.47 1.95 0.92
N SER A 241 5.91 1.69 2.14
CA SER A 241 6.52 0.46 2.61
C SER A 241 6.31 0.42 4.13
N PHE A 242 5.76 -0.68 4.62
CA PHE A 242 5.40 -0.82 6.03
C PHE A 242 6.66 -0.96 6.89
N ASN A 243 6.64 -0.36 8.08
CA ASN A 243 7.68 -0.56 9.08
C ASN A 243 7.07 -0.43 10.48
N ILE A 244 7.15 -1.50 11.26
CA ILE A 244 6.54 -1.57 12.59
C ILE A 244 7.12 -0.55 13.57
N SER A 245 8.38 -0.12 13.40
CA SER A 245 9.03 0.85 14.29
C SER A 245 8.34 2.21 14.31
N ARG A 246 7.59 2.56 13.26
CA ARG A 246 6.84 3.83 13.15
C ARG A 246 5.73 3.98 14.21
N PHE A 247 5.26 2.86 14.75
CA PHE A 247 4.23 2.82 15.78
C PHE A 247 4.80 3.02 17.19
N ASN A 248 6.13 3.18 17.31
CA ASN A 248 6.77 3.69 18.52
C ASN A 248 7.10 5.19 18.38
N ASN A 249 7.33 5.85 19.51
CA ASN A 249 7.86 7.21 19.53
C ASN A 249 9.22 7.22 18.82
N PRO A 250 9.48 8.21 17.96
CA PRO A 250 10.72 8.28 17.22
C PRO A 250 11.90 8.49 18.18
N ASN A 251 12.89 7.61 18.10
CA ASN A 251 14.21 7.85 18.67
C ASN A 251 14.90 8.84 17.72
N GLY A 252 14.98 10.10 18.15
CA GLY A 252 15.23 11.23 17.27
C GLY A 252 16.42 11.07 16.33
N GLU A 253 16.16 11.20 15.03
CA GLU A 253 17.07 11.68 13.99
C GLU A 253 16.21 12.17 12.82
N ILE A 254 16.32 13.46 12.48
CA ILE A 254 15.63 14.01 11.31
C ILE A 254 16.50 13.69 10.09
N ALA A 255 16.12 12.66 9.33
CA ALA A 255 16.80 12.33 8.09
C ALA A 255 16.81 13.53 7.12
N ARG A 256 17.94 13.71 6.42
CA ARG A 256 18.12 14.79 5.45
C ARG A 256 17.07 14.68 4.33
N LYS A 257 16.25 15.71 4.18
CA LYS A 257 15.23 15.77 3.13
C LYS A 257 15.89 15.93 1.77
N SER A 258 15.39 15.20 0.78
CA SER A 258 15.76 15.37 -0.63
C SER A 258 14.50 15.21 -1.47
N THR A 259 14.34 16.06 -2.48
CA THR A 259 13.25 15.94 -3.46
C THR A 259 13.63 14.90 -4.50
N TRP A 260 12.69 14.01 -4.81
CA TRP A 260 12.86 12.95 -5.80
C TRP A 260 11.80 13.07 -6.87
N TYR A 261 12.19 12.95 -8.12
CA TYR A 261 11.30 12.80 -9.27
C TYR A 261 11.07 11.32 -9.53
N TYR A 262 9.81 10.90 -9.69
CA TYR A 262 9.47 9.54 -10.08
C TYR A 262 9.39 9.46 -11.60
N CYS A 263 10.17 8.59 -12.23
CA CYS A 263 10.10 8.30 -13.65
C CYS A 263 9.23 7.05 -13.85
N PRO A 264 7.92 7.19 -14.15
CA PRO A 264 6.99 6.07 -14.12
C PRO A 264 7.29 4.99 -15.16
N GLN A 265 7.82 5.36 -16.32
CA GLN A 265 8.22 4.40 -17.37
C GLN A 265 9.42 3.54 -16.96
N ALA A 266 10.33 4.08 -16.14
CA ALA A 266 11.50 3.36 -15.64
C ALA A 266 11.23 2.65 -14.30
N LEU A 267 10.08 2.91 -13.67
CA LEU A 267 9.77 2.50 -12.29
C LEU A 267 10.81 3.00 -11.25
N SER A 268 11.66 3.96 -11.59
CA SER A 268 12.72 4.47 -10.71
C SER A 268 12.44 5.89 -10.23
N GLU A 269 13.01 6.26 -9.08
CA GLU A 269 13.03 7.65 -8.61
C GLU A 269 14.44 8.24 -8.67
N TYR A 270 14.56 9.50 -9.11
CA TYR A 270 15.82 10.21 -9.29
C TYR A 270 15.87 11.48 -8.45
N GLN A 271 17.01 11.76 -7.81
CA GLN A 271 17.23 13.06 -7.18
C GLN A 271 17.40 14.12 -8.27
N ILE A 272 16.94 15.35 -8.01
CA ILE A 272 17.01 16.45 -8.98
C ILE A 272 18.42 16.68 -9.58
N PRO A 273 19.53 16.56 -8.83
CA PRO A 273 20.87 16.67 -9.42
C PRO A 273 21.18 15.64 -10.52
N PHE A 274 20.55 14.46 -10.52
CA PHE A 274 20.71 13.50 -11.62
C PHE A 274 19.94 13.91 -12.88
N LEU A 275 18.88 14.72 -12.74
CA LEU A 275 18.20 15.34 -13.88
C LEU A 275 19.06 16.44 -14.50
N ASP A 276 19.84 17.19 -13.71
CA ASP A 276 20.82 18.14 -14.25
C ASP A 276 21.89 17.42 -15.09
N ILE A 277 22.34 16.24 -14.63
CA ILE A 277 23.27 15.40 -15.41
C ILE A 277 22.61 14.97 -16.73
N ALA A 278 21.35 14.50 -16.67
CA ALA A 278 20.60 14.13 -17.88
C ALA A 278 20.46 15.30 -18.86
N GLN A 279 20.26 16.53 -18.37
CA GLN A 279 20.21 17.73 -19.19
C GLN A 279 21.55 18.01 -19.86
N ARG A 280 22.65 17.94 -19.10
CA ARG A 280 24.01 18.13 -19.62
C ARG A 280 24.36 17.14 -20.72
N LEU A 281 23.82 15.93 -20.65
CA LEU A 281 24.02 14.87 -21.62
C LEU A 281 23.01 14.90 -22.78
N GLY A 282 22.02 15.81 -22.76
CA GLY A 282 21.02 15.95 -23.82
C GLY A 282 19.89 14.91 -23.79
N ILE A 283 19.74 14.16 -22.70
CA ILE A 283 18.79 13.02 -22.59
C ILE A 283 17.70 13.26 -21.54
N LEU A 284 17.60 14.49 -21.00
CA LEU A 284 16.60 14.85 -19.99
C LEU A 284 15.16 14.54 -20.43
N GLN A 285 14.83 14.75 -21.71
CA GLN A 285 13.48 14.53 -22.22
C GLN A 285 13.09 13.04 -22.22
N ASP A 286 14.05 12.12 -22.22
CA ASP A 286 13.77 10.68 -22.16
C ASP A 286 13.26 10.26 -20.76
N LEU A 287 13.56 11.06 -19.73
CA LEU A 287 13.02 10.88 -18.38
C LEU A 287 11.64 11.53 -18.19
N ALA A 288 11.16 12.33 -19.14
CA ALA A 288 9.87 13.01 -19.00
C ALA A 288 8.73 11.99 -18.94
N SER A 289 7.82 12.13 -17.98
CA SER A 289 6.68 11.24 -17.86
C SER A 289 5.77 11.37 -19.10
N ALA A 290 5.37 10.24 -19.68
CA ALA A 290 4.48 10.21 -20.84
C ALA A 290 3.12 10.88 -20.54
N ALA A 291 2.49 11.44 -21.57
CA ALA A 291 1.21 12.16 -21.46
C ALA A 291 0.07 11.32 -20.86
N VAL A 292 0.11 9.99 -21.03
CA VAL A 292 -0.88 9.05 -20.48
C VAL A 292 -1.01 9.15 -18.95
N PHE A 293 0.05 9.54 -18.24
CA PHE A 293 0.01 9.70 -16.78
C PHE A 293 -0.77 10.94 -16.33
N ASN A 294 -1.06 11.88 -17.25
CA ASN A 294 -1.79 13.11 -16.99
C ASN A 294 -1.27 13.88 -15.75
N SER A 295 0.05 13.94 -15.60
CA SER A 295 0.68 14.62 -14.47
C SER A 295 1.42 15.87 -14.93
N ASN A 296 0.84 17.03 -14.67
CA ASN A 296 1.51 18.32 -14.96
C ASN A 296 2.48 18.78 -13.87
N TYR A 297 2.53 18.10 -12.72
CA TYR A 297 3.33 18.52 -11.56
C TYR A 297 4.85 18.51 -11.82
N SER A 298 5.34 17.66 -12.72
CA SER A 298 6.76 17.54 -13.05
C SER A 298 7.18 18.34 -14.29
N ASN A 299 6.24 18.93 -15.04
CA ASN A 299 6.52 19.57 -16.35
C ASN A 299 7.61 20.64 -16.26
N ILE A 300 7.68 21.37 -15.13
CA ILE A 300 8.68 22.42 -14.93
C ILE A 300 10.13 21.89 -14.99
N LEU A 301 10.35 20.62 -14.63
CA LEU A 301 11.67 19.98 -14.74
C LEU A 301 12.14 19.78 -16.18
N PHE A 302 11.21 19.76 -17.14
CA PHE A 302 11.46 19.42 -18.55
C PHE A 302 11.27 20.62 -19.49
N ALA A 303 11.01 21.82 -18.95
CA ALA A 303 10.69 23.03 -19.71
C ALA A 303 11.92 23.78 -20.29
N GLY A 304 13.12 23.20 -20.20
CA GLY A 304 14.35 23.72 -20.83
C GLY A 304 15.33 24.43 -19.87
N ALA A 305 14.86 24.92 -18.72
CA ALA A 305 15.74 25.40 -17.66
C ALA A 305 16.44 24.24 -16.93
N GLN A 306 17.49 24.55 -16.17
CA GLN A 306 18.18 23.54 -15.36
C GLN A 306 17.24 22.97 -14.28
N PRO A 307 17.06 21.63 -14.18
CA PRO A 307 16.15 21.03 -13.21
C PRO A 307 16.33 21.50 -11.76
N SER A 308 17.56 21.73 -11.30
CA SER A 308 17.83 22.26 -9.95
C SER A 308 17.57 23.76 -9.78
N SER A 309 17.39 24.53 -10.87
CA SER A 309 17.09 25.96 -10.81
C SER A 309 15.60 26.28 -10.89
N VAL A 310 14.76 25.28 -11.22
CA VAL A 310 13.30 25.44 -11.25
C VAL A 310 12.67 25.15 -9.90
N ASN A 311 11.48 25.71 -9.67
CA ASN A 311 10.74 25.56 -8.42
C ASN A 311 9.95 24.24 -8.34
N PHE A 312 10.62 23.10 -8.52
CA PHE A 312 10.02 21.78 -8.30
C PHE A 312 10.23 21.33 -6.85
N GLY A 313 9.15 21.35 -6.07
CA GLY A 313 9.19 21.09 -4.64
C GLY A 313 8.73 19.68 -4.24
N GLU A 314 8.87 19.39 -2.95
CA GLU A 314 8.33 18.17 -2.31
C GLU A 314 6.83 18.00 -2.59
N LYS A 315 6.07 19.10 -2.58
CA LYS A 315 4.63 19.07 -2.86
C LYS A 315 4.33 18.50 -4.25
N ASP A 316 5.11 18.93 -5.25
CA ASP A 316 4.93 18.55 -6.65
C ASP A 316 5.40 17.13 -6.88
N ALA A 317 6.54 16.73 -6.29
CA ALA A 317 7.04 15.36 -6.29
C ALA A 317 6.03 14.35 -5.73
N PHE A 318 5.42 14.68 -4.59
CA PHE A 318 4.39 13.87 -3.95
C PHE A 318 3.15 13.70 -4.80
N ARG A 319 2.63 14.78 -5.38
CA ARG A 319 1.45 14.74 -6.24
C ARG A 319 1.75 14.04 -7.56
N HIS A 320 2.93 14.26 -8.13
CA HIS A 320 3.43 13.56 -9.31
C HIS A 320 3.44 12.05 -9.11
N TYR A 321 4.10 11.58 -8.05
CA TYR A 321 4.20 10.16 -7.75
C TYR A 321 2.83 9.50 -7.61
N LEU A 322 1.94 10.08 -6.80
CA LEU A 322 0.61 9.50 -6.55
C LEU A 322 -0.29 9.53 -7.80
N GLN A 323 -0.19 10.58 -8.62
CA GLN A 323 -0.88 10.66 -9.90
C GLN A 323 -0.40 9.55 -10.86
N CYS A 324 0.91 9.41 -11.04
CA CYS A 324 1.46 8.38 -11.93
C CYS A 324 1.11 6.98 -11.44
N LEU A 325 1.24 6.72 -10.13
CA LEU A 325 0.92 5.43 -9.53
C LEU A 325 -0.56 5.07 -9.68
N LYS A 326 -1.48 6.06 -9.59
CA LYS A 326 -2.91 5.84 -9.82
C LYS A 326 -3.15 5.28 -11.21
N ILE A 327 -2.62 5.95 -12.23
CA ILE A 327 -2.77 5.53 -13.62
C ILE A 327 -2.15 4.15 -13.85
N GLN A 328 -0.95 3.89 -13.29
CA GLN A 328 -0.31 2.58 -13.42
C GLN A 328 -1.11 1.45 -12.75
N ALA A 329 -1.71 1.71 -11.59
CA ALA A 329 -2.53 0.73 -10.86
C ALA A 329 -3.85 0.44 -11.59
N GLU A 330 -4.50 1.48 -12.12
CA GLU A 330 -5.72 1.36 -12.94
C GLU A 330 -5.44 0.54 -14.21
N ASP A 331 -4.27 0.73 -14.80
CA ASP A 331 -3.80 0.02 -16.01
C ASP A 331 -3.16 -1.36 -15.73
N SER A 332 -3.01 -1.79 -14.46
CA SER A 332 -2.31 -3.04 -14.12
C SER A 332 -3.08 -4.33 -14.43
N VAL A 333 -4.39 -4.26 -14.74
CA VAL A 333 -5.25 -5.45 -14.93
C VAL A 333 -5.88 -5.40 -16.32
N ARG A 334 -5.85 -6.53 -17.04
CA ARG A 334 -6.46 -6.73 -18.38
C ARG A 334 -7.64 -7.70 -18.32
N ASP A 335 -8.28 -7.90 -19.46
CA ASP A 335 -9.48 -8.73 -19.60
C ASP A 335 -9.21 -10.21 -19.32
N THR A 336 -7.97 -10.67 -19.55
CA THR A 336 -7.54 -12.03 -19.20
C THR A 336 -6.30 -12.04 -18.31
N TYR A 337 -6.09 -13.18 -17.63
CA TYR A 337 -4.89 -13.42 -16.83
C TYR A 337 -3.60 -13.37 -17.67
N LEU A 338 -3.58 -14.01 -18.84
CA LEU A 338 -2.40 -14.01 -19.71
C LEU A 338 -2.06 -12.61 -20.22
N GLU A 339 -3.04 -11.83 -20.69
CA GLU A 339 -2.81 -10.45 -21.11
C GLU A 339 -2.31 -9.58 -19.94
N THR A 340 -2.81 -9.82 -18.72
CA THR A 340 -2.34 -9.12 -17.52
C THR A 340 -0.87 -9.47 -17.23
N LYS A 341 -0.50 -10.74 -17.36
CA LYS A 341 0.88 -11.23 -17.17
C LYS A 341 1.81 -10.60 -18.20
N GLU A 342 1.45 -10.69 -19.48
CA GLU A 342 2.23 -10.14 -20.59
C GLU A 342 2.41 -8.63 -20.45
N HIS A 343 1.34 -7.91 -20.05
CA HIS A 343 1.40 -6.47 -19.80
C HIS A 343 2.37 -6.10 -18.66
N ILE A 344 2.33 -6.83 -17.54
CA ILE A 344 3.24 -6.59 -16.42
C ILE A 344 4.68 -6.94 -16.81
N GLN A 345 4.91 -8.04 -17.53
CA GLN A 345 6.24 -8.41 -18.04
C GLN A 345 6.79 -7.37 -19.01
N LEU A 346 5.95 -6.86 -19.94
CA LEU A 346 6.33 -5.78 -20.84
C LEU A 346 6.74 -4.51 -20.09
N ARG A 347 5.99 -4.14 -19.04
CA ARG A 347 6.33 -3.00 -18.18
C ARG A 347 7.69 -3.18 -17.51
N LEU A 348 7.98 -4.37 -16.97
CA LEU A 348 9.26 -4.70 -16.34
C LEU A 348 10.42 -4.65 -17.34
N ASN A 349 10.25 -5.26 -18.52
CA ASN A 349 11.26 -5.25 -19.58
C ASN A 349 11.52 -3.83 -20.11
N THR A 350 10.47 -3.00 -20.21
CA THR A 350 10.62 -1.59 -20.60
C THR A 350 11.39 -0.80 -19.54
N SER A 351 11.06 -1.01 -18.26
CA SER A 351 11.80 -0.44 -17.13
C SER A 351 13.27 -0.88 -17.16
N GLU A 352 13.55 -2.14 -17.49
CA GLU A 352 14.92 -2.65 -17.63
C GLU A 352 15.72 -1.92 -18.71
N GLN A 353 15.16 -1.82 -19.90
CA GLN A 353 15.80 -1.13 -21.02
C GLN A 353 16.09 0.33 -20.70
N LEU A 354 15.13 1.03 -20.09
CA LEU A 354 15.27 2.43 -19.72
C LEU A 354 16.27 2.63 -18.58
N THR A 355 16.18 1.84 -17.51
CA THR A 355 17.12 1.94 -16.39
C THR A 355 18.53 1.60 -16.84
N ASN A 356 18.75 0.58 -17.67
CA ASN A 356 20.05 0.27 -18.27
C ASN A 356 20.58 1.42 -19.12
N TYR A 357 19.73 2.02 -19.96
CA TYR A 357 20.09 3.20 -20.76
C TYR A 357 20.51 4.40 -19.88
N PHE A 358 19.71 4.74 -18.87
CA PHE A 358 20.00 5.84 -17.94
C PHE A 358 21.27 5.57 -17.12
N ASN A 359 21.42 4.34 -16.64
CA ASN A 359 22.58 3.86 -15.90
C ASN A 359 23.87 3.96 -16.70
N SER A 360 23.85 3.52 -17.97
CA SER A 360 24.99 3.63 -18.89
C SER A 360 25.39 5.09 -19.17
N SER A 361 24.44 6.01 -19.03
CA SER A 361 24.62 7.45 -19.17
C SER A 361 24.90 8.17 -17.84
N GLY A 362 25.12 7.45 -16.74
CA GLY A 362 25.49 8.02 -15.43
C GLY A 362 24.33 8.59 -14.61
N ILE A 363 23.09 8.36 -15.01
CA ILE A 363 21.88 8.76 -14.27
C ILE A 363 21.46 7.60 -13.38
N ARG A 364 21.50 7.76 -12.06
CA ARG A 364 21.32 6.67 -11.09
C ARG A 364 20.22 7.00 -10.06
N GLY A 365 19.32 6.05 -9.81
CA GLY A 365 18.26 6.15 -8.80
C GLY A 365 18.69 5.78 -7.38
N LYS A 366 19.95 5.32 -7.20
CA LYS A 366 20.47 4.79 -5.93
C LYS A 366 19.55 3.68 -5.39
N ASN A 367 19.17 3.73 -4.11
CA ASN A 367 18.27 2.76 -3.48
C ASN A 367 16.79 2.90 -3.90
N ARG A 368 16.48 3.78 -4.86
CA ARG A 368 15.17 3.89 -5.52
C ARG A 368 15.26 3.62 -7.02
N ASP A 369 16.36 3.01 -7.47
CA ASP A 369 16.49 2.50 -8.83
C ASP A 369 15.86 1.12 -8.91
N PHE A 370 14.97 0.91 -9.87
CA PHE A 370 14.25 -0.34 -10.05
C PHE A 370 15.10 -1.42 -10.72
N SER A 371 16.23 -1.06 -11.36
CA SER A 371 17.09 -2.00 -12.10
C SER A 371 17.45 -3.25 -11.29
N ASP A 372 17.73 -3.07 -10.00
CA ASP A 372 18.19 -4.14 -9.11
C ASP A 372 17.06 -5.08 -8.65
N TYR A 373 15.81 -4.79 -9.04
CA TYR A 373 14.61 -5.50 -8.59
C TYR A 373 13.85 -6.16 -9.75
N ILE A 374 14.27 -5.96 -11.00
CA ILE A 374 13.58 -6.47 -12.19
C ILE A 374 13.60 -8.00 -12.20
N ASP A 375 14.79 -8.60 -12.06
CA ASP A 375 14.94 -10.05 -12.01
C ASP A 375 14.16 -10.67 -10.86
N THR A 376 14.15 -10.02 -9.69
CA THR A 376 13.35 -10.45 -8.52
C THR A 376 11.86 -10.53 -8.87
N ASN A 377 11.32 -9.50 -9.54
CA ASN A 377 9.90 -9.47 -9.91
C ASN A 377 9.59 -10.46 -11.05
N LEU A 378 10.44 -10.59 -12.07
CA LEU A 378 10.25 -11.55 -13.16
C LEU A 378 10.28 -12.99 -12.66
N ALA A 379 11.24 -13.34 -11.80
CA ALA A 379 11.33 -14.65 -11.17
C ALA A 379 10.06 -14.95 -10.35
N ALA A 380 9.57 -13.98 -9.58
CA ALA A 380 8.35 -14.14 -8.80
C ALA A 380 7.12 -14.36 -9.68
N ILE A 381 6.98 -13.62 -10.78
CA ILE A 381 5.89 -13.78 -11.75
C ILE A 381 5.91 -15.18 -12.38
N ASP A 382 7.08 -15.67 -12.75
CA ASP A 382 7.20 -16.99 -13.38
C ASP A 382 6.88 -18.13 -12.43
N VAL A 383 7.32 -18.03 -11.16
CA VAL A 383 6.95 -19.00 -10.12
C VAL A 383 5.44 -18.93 -9.83
N PHE A 384 4.91 -17.73 -9.60
CA PHE A 384 3.47 -17.53 -9.37
C PHE A 384 2.62 -18.07 -10.53
N HIS A 385 3.06 -17.89 -11.77
CA HIS A 385 2.40 -18.44 -12.94
C HIS A 385 2.31 -19.96 -12.92
N ARG A 386 3.38 -20.64 -12.46
CA ARG A 386 3.37 -22.10 -12.30
C ARG A 386 2.42 -22.54 -11.19
N LEU A 387 2.35 -21.78 -10.09
CA LEU A 387 1.50 -22.10 -8.93
C LEU A 387 0.00 -21.87 -9.21
N ARG A 388 -0.36 -20.70 -9.76
CA ARG A 388 -1.76 -20.25 -9.85
C ARG A 388 -2.25 -20.00 -11.27
N GLY A 389 -1.38 -19.99 -12.28
CA GLY A 389 -1.72 -19.54 -13.63
C GLY A 389 -2.84 -20.32 -14.29
N MET A 390 -2.90 -21.65 -14.12
CA MET A 390 -3.99 -22.47 -14.65
C MET A 390 -5.34 -22.10 -14.03
N VAL A 391 -5.40 -21.98 -12.70
CA VAL A 391 -6.64 -21.66 -11.98
C VAL A 391 -7.08 -20.24 -12.28
N LEU A 392 -6.15 -19.28 -12.28
CA LEU A 392 -6.44 -17.88 -12.59
C LEU A 392 -6.90 -17.69 -14.03
N ASN A 393 -6.34 -18.42 -15.00
CA ASN A 393 -6.84 -18.42 -16.37
C ASN A 393 -8.32 -18.80 -16.46
N HIS A 394 -8.74 -19.81 -15.71
CA HIS A 394 -10.11 -20.28 -15.74
C HIS A 394 -11.07 -19.40 -14.93
N ARG A 395 -10.60 -18.91 -13.77
CA ARG A 395 -11.43 -18.14 -12.82
C ARG A 395 -11.37 -16.63 -13.06
N TRP A 396 -10.50 -16.13 -13.94
CA TRP A 396 -10.29 -14.68 -14.14
C TRP A 396 -11.58 -13.88 -14.24
N PRO A 397 -12.59 -14.27 -15.05
CA PRO A 397 -13.78 -13.42 -15.22
C PRO A 397 -14.63 -13.27 -13.95
N VAL A 398 -14.50 -14.18 -12.99
CA VAL A 398 -15.36 -14.25 -11.80
C VAL A 398 -14.68 -13.80 -10.49
N ILE A 399 -13.37 -13.50 -10.53
CA ILE A 399 -12.59 -13.03 -9.37
C ILE A 399 -12.34 -11.51 -9.37
#